data_AF-A0A6C0IHL4-F1
#
_entry.id   AF-A0A6C0IHL4-F1
#
_cell.length_a   1.000
_cell.length_b   1.000
_cell.length_c   1.000
_cell.angle_alpha   90.00
_cell.angle_beta   90.00
_cell.angle_gamma   90.00
#
_symmetry.space_group_name_H-M   'P 1'
#
loop_
_entity.id
_entity.type
_entity.pdbx_description
1 polymer ?
#
loop_
_entity_poly.entity_id
_entity_poly.type
_entity_poly.pdbx_seq_one_letter_code
_entity_poly.pdbx_strand_id
1 'polypeptide(L)'
;MSEIDELNHNVADATTDEISTLLERIEIADKPLVRRRPKIAQDSPTTMTPKLKLKLSEFFIKATKGYHMVNDEPIKESRWEAINSLVLKTAGCPVSSVSSGSHSPGSDITCSLGSFSNKSAKYNGQQTKTSISSYRLTTACSDKDPGTMETIIKEIQSRKNFDYYSVLIYTESEIEILYDWYLIPADHPAMNPTTYKWDPKLGKKGVKKGSVVGWETDTCEGSSMGITFSMSSQLWIHLTITPDLRSHLVASSTVTKGLKYDYITLFDEVQGSL
;
A
#
# COMPACT_ATOMS: atom_id res chain seq x y z
N MET A 1 -18.56 -54.29 -8.47
CA MET A 1 -19.18 -54.08 -7.15
C MET A 1 -18.35 -53.04 -6.44
N SER A 2 -18.89 -51.83 -6.32
CA SER A 2 -18.20 -50.69 -5.70
C SER A 2 -18.16 -50.86 -4.18
N GLU A 3 -17.09 -50.39 -3.53
CA GLU A 3 -16.88 -50.34 -2.06
C GLU A 3 -18.03 -49.65 -1.28
N ILE A 4 -18.97 -49.01 -1.97
CA ILE A 4 -20.18 -48.41 -1.41
C ILE A 4 -21.26 -49.46 -1.08
N ASP A 5 -21.26 -50.62 -1.75
CA ASP A 5 -22.23 -51.69 -1.48
C ASP A 5 -21.87 -52.55 -0.25
N GLU A 6 -20.59 -52.61 0.14
CA GLU A 6 -20.15 -53.31 1.36
C GLU A 6 -20.38 -52.49 2.65
N LEU A 7 -20.47 -51.17 2.56
CA LEU A 7 -20.76 -50.30 3.71
C LEU A 7 -22.24 -50.29 4.09
N ASN A 8 -23.14 -50.55 3.13
CA ASN A 8 -24.60 -50.56 3.39
C ASN A 8 -25.11 -51.87 4.01
N HIS A 9 -24.30 -52.93 4.07
CA HIS A 9 -24.70 -54.20 4.67
C HIS A 9 -24.30 -54.37 6.14
N ASN A 10 -23.45 -53.47 6.68
CA ASN A 10 -22.96 -53.55 8.06
C ASN A 10 -23.62 -52.55 9.04
N VAL A 11 -24.65 -51.81 8.61
CA VAL A 11 -25.37 -50.84 9.48
C VAL A 11 -26.70 -51.42 10.00
N ALA A 12 -27.09 -52.62 9.56
CA ALA A 12 -28.35 -53.24 9.98
C ALA A 12 -28.29 -53.97 11.34
N ASP A 13 -27.09 -54.19 11.91
CA ASP A 13 -26.90 -54.96 13.15
C ASP A 13 -26.19 -54.17 14.28
N ALA A 14 -26.00 -52.86 14.11
CA ALA A 14 -25.42 -52.04 15.17
C ALA A 14 -26.45 -51.84 16.31
N THR A 15 -26.07 -52.24 17.52
CA THR A 15 -26.94 -52.07 18.70
C THR A 15 -27.06 -50.59 19.07
N THR A 16 -28.17 -50.21 19.70
CA THR A 16 -28.48 -48.82 20.09
C THR A 16 -27.36 -48.16 20.91
N ASP A 17 -26.60 -48.95 21.67
CA ASP A 17 -25.46 -48.49 22.47
C ASP A 17 -24.22 -48.16 21.62
N GLU A 18 -23.99 -48.87 20.51
CA GLU A 18 -22.88 -48.58 19.59
C GLU A 18 -23.13 -47.28 18.81
N ILE A 19 -24.38 -47.02 18.45
CA ILE A 19 -24.79 -45.75 17.82
C ILE A 19 -24.64 -44.59 18.80
N SER A 20 -25.04 -44.77 20.07
CA SER A 20 -24.87 -43.74 21.12
C SER A 20 -23.39 -43.40 21.35
N THR A 21 -22.52 -44.41 21.37
CA THR A 21 -21.08 -44.22 21.55
C THR A 21 -20.42 -43.54 20.35
N LEU A 22 -20.92 -43.78 19.13
CA LEU A 22 -20.48 -43.10 17.92
C LEU A 22 -20.93 -41.63 17.88
N LEU A 23 -22.14 -41.33 18.35
CA LEU A 23 -22.66 -39.96 18.40
C LEU A 23 -21.93 -39.09 19.44
N GLU A 24 -21.59 -39.63 20.61
CA GLU A 24 -20.74 -38.90 21.59
C GLU A 24 -19.33 -38.62 21.04
N ARG A 25 -18.79 -39.49 20.18
CA ARG A 25 -17.49 -39.26 19.53
C ARG A 25 -17.53 -38.19 18.44
N ILE A 26 -18.65 -38.06 17.74
CA ILE A 26 -18.85 -37.02 16.71
C ILE A 26 -19.02 -35.64 17.37
N GLU A 27 -19.69 -35.56 18.53
CA GLU A 27 -19.90 -34.29 19.25
C GLU A 27 -18.60 -33.70 19.86
N ILE A 28 -17.57 -34.53 20.04
CA ILE A 28 -16.23 -34.08 20.47
C ILE A 28 -15.41 -33.52 19.29
N ALA A 29 -15.70 -33.93 18.05
CA ALA A 29 -14.93 -33.55 16.86
C ALA A 29 -15.31 -32.18 16.26
N ASP A 30 -16.46 -31.61 16.65
CA ASP A 30 -16.99 -30.37 16.08
C ASP A 30 -16.84 -29.14 17.00
N LYS A 31 -16.03 -29.25 18.06
CA LYS A 31 -15.61 -28.08 18.83
C LYS A 31 -14.58 -27.32 17.99
N PRO A 32 -14.88 -26.07 17.56
CA PRO A 32 -13.90 -25.28 16.82
C PRO A 32 -12.64 -25.18 17.66
N LEU A 33 -11.53 -25.67 17.12
CA LEU A 33 -10.20 -25.39 17.63
C LEU A 33 -10.05 -23.87 17.63
N VAL A 34 -10.31 -23.24 18.79
CA VAL A 34 -9.87 -21.89 19.08
C VAL A 34 -8.35 -21.96 19.08
N ARG A 35 -7.76 -21.86 17.89
CA ARG A 35 -6.34 -21.60 17.70
C ARG A 35 -6.09 -20.29 18.41
N ARG A 36 -5.65 -20.37 19.67
CA ARG A 36 -5.07 -19.25 20.38
C ARG A 36 -3.96 -18.76 19.47
N ARG A 37 -4.19 -17.62 18.79
CA ARG A 37 -3.12 -16.92 18.08
C ARG A 37 -1.98 -16.80 19.10
N PRO A 38 -0.76 -17.21 18.77
CA PRO A 38 0.39 -16.94 19.61
C PRO A 38 0.33 -15.46 19.96
N LYS A 39 0.41 -15.12 21.25
CA LYS A 39 0.70 -13.74 21.65
C LYS A 39 2.08 -13.46 21.05
N ILE A 40 2.09 -12.83 19.87
CA ILE A 40 3.30 -12.26 19.29
C ILE A 40 3.80 -11.30 20.36
N ALA A 41 4.97 -11.58 20.91
CA ALA A 41 5.64 -10.66 21.82
C ALA A 41 5.65 -9.30 21.13
N GLN A 42 5.18 -8.26 21.81
CA GLN A 42 5.33 -6.90 21.33
C GLN A 42 6.82 -6.57 21.35
N ASP A 43 7.53 -6.99 20.30
CA ASP A 43 8.87 -6.52 20.04
C ASP A 43 8.76 -5.00 19.91
N SER A 44 9.63 -4.30 20.64
CA SER A 44 9.74 -2.84 20.55
C SER A 44 9.86 -2.41 19.08
N PRO A 45 9.23 -1.30 18.66
CA PRO A 45 9.28 -0.83 17.28
C PRO A 45 10.72 -0.79 16.78
N THR A 46 10.99 -1.43 15.65
CA THR A 46 12.31 -1.40 15.04
C THR A 46 12.57 0.04 14.59
N THR A 47 13.62 0.67 15.10
CA THR A 47 14.04 1.98 14.60
C THR A 47 14.83 1.83 13.30
N MET A 48 14.71 2.81 12.39
CA MET A 48 15.50 2.86 11.15
C MET A 48 16.99 3.07 11.46
N THR A 49 17.72 1.97 11.67
CA THR A 49 19.17 2.03 11.87
C THR A 49 19.91 2.21 10.54
N PRO A 50 21.14 2.77 10.54
CA PRO A 50 21.95 2.86 9.31
C PRO A 50 22.18 1.50 8.62
N LYS A 51 22.38 0.44 9.42
CA LYS A 51 22.52 -0.94 8.92
C LYS A 51 21.27 -1.43 8.21
N LEU A 52 20.10 -1.12 8.76
CA LEU A 52 18.84 -1.49 8.13
C LEU A 52 18.58 -0.67 6.86
N LYS A 53 18.82 0.64 6.89
CA LYS A 53 18.71 1.50 5.69
C LYS A 53 19.59 1.00 4.54
N LEU A 54 20.81 0.55 4.84
CA LEU A 54 21.71 -0.05 3.84
C LEU A 54 21.12 -1.32 3.22
N LYS A 55 20.59 -2.25 4.04
CA LYS A 55 19.94 -3.46 3.54
C LYS A 55 18.70 -3.15 2.68
N LEU A 56 17.86 -2.22 3.14
CA LEU A 56 16.68 -1.79 2.39
C LEU A 56 17.08 -1.24 1.02
N SER A 57 18.13 -0.42 0.96
CA SER A 57 18.67 0.12 -0.30
C SER A 57 19.19 -0.98 -1.23
N GLU A 58 19.97 -1.93 -0.70
CA GLU A 58 20.48 -3.05 -1.48
C GLU A 58 19.35 -3.88 -2.11
N PHE A 59 18.36 -4.28 -1.30
CA PHE A 59 17.26 -5.10 -1.78
C PHE A 59 16.28 -4.30 -2.67
N PHE A 60 16.13 -3.00 -2.44
CA PHE A 60 15.38 -2.13 -3.33
C PHE A 60 15.99 -2.07 -4.73
N ILE A 61 17.31 -1.90 -4.84
CA ILE A 61 18.01 -1.88 -6.13
C ILE A 61 17.86 -3.24 -6.83
N LYS A 62 18.03 -4.35 -6.09
CA LYS A 62 17.84 -5.70 -6.65
C LYS A 62 16.41 -5.93 -7.14
N ALA A 63 15.41 -5.54 -6.35
CA ALA A 63 14.01 -5.76 -6.68
C ALA A 63 13.55 -4.90 -7.86
N THR A 64 13.95 -3.62 -7.92
CA THR A 64 13.63 -2.74 -9.05
C THR A 64 14.31 -3.22 -10.34
N LYS A 65 15.59 -3.61 -10.29
CA LYS A 65 16.27 -4.21 -11.44
C LYS A 65 15.64 -5.54 -11.86
N GLY A 66 15.30 -6.41 -10.92
CA GLY A 66 14.65 -7.69 -11.17
C GLY A 66 13.27 -7.52 -11.82
N TYR A 67 12.47 -6.57 -11.36
CA TYR A 67 11.20 -6.22 -12.00
C TYR A 67 11.39 -5.86 -13.48
N HIS A 68 12.42 -5.06 -13.77
CA HIS A 68 12.72 -4.58 -15.11
C HIS A 68 13.47 -5.58 -16.01
N MET A 69 13.82 -6.76 -15.50
CA MET A 69 14.27 -7.85 -16.35
C MET A 69 13.14 -8.41 -17.21
N VAL A 70 11.89 -8.26 -16.75
CA VAL A 70 10.68 -8.86 -17.36
C VAL A 70 9.53 -7.86 -17.59
N ASN A 71 9.70 -6.59 -17.21
CA ASN A 71 8.72 -5.52 -17.45
C ASN A 71 9.43 -4.23 -17.91
N ASP A 72 8.88 -3.54 -18.91
CA ASP A 72 9.43 -2.26 -19.38
C ASP A 72 8.74 -1.03 -18.75
N GLU A 73 7.50 -1.20 -18.28
CA GLU A 73 6.72 -0.11 -17.73
C GLU A 73 7.20 0.30 -16.34
N PRO A 74 7.07 1.59 -15.95
CA PRO A 74 7.42 2.01 -14.61
C PRO A 74 6.59 1.30 -13.53
N ILE A 75 7.23 1.02 -12.39
CA ILE A 75 6.57 0.45 -11.20
C ILE A 75 5.55 1.46 -10.67
N LYS A 76 4.28 1.04 -10.61
CA LYS A 76 3.15 1.82 -10.09
C LYS A 76 2.57 1.19 -8.81
N GLU A 77 1.66 1.90 -8.15
CA GLU A 77 1.10 1.61 -6.81
C GLU A 77 0.92 0.11 -6.50
N SER A 78 0.15 -0.63 -7.30
CA SER A 78 -0.14 -2.05 -7.04
C SER A 78 1.11 -2.97 -7.12
N ARG A 79 2.06 -2.66 -8.01
CA ARG A 79 3.34 -3.39 -8.09
C ARG A 79 4.29 -2.95 -6.98
N TRP A 80 4.24 -1.67 -6.62
CA TRP A 80 5.06 -1.10 -5.56
C TRP A 80 4.77 -1.76 -4.21
N GLU A 81 3.51 -2.00 -3.86
CA GLU A 81 3.14 -2.71 -2.62
C GLU A 81 3.80 -4.10 -2.52
N ALA A 82 3.77 -4.89 -3.60
CA ALA A 82 4.37 -6.22 -3.64
C ALA A 82 5.90 -6.16 -3.54
N ILE A 83 6.53 -5.24 -4.29
CA ILE A 83 7.98 -5.04 -4.29
C ILE A 83 8.46 -4.55 -2.91
N ASN A 84 7.79 -3.55 -2.34
CA ASN A 84 8.13 -3.00 -1.02
C ASN A 84 8.02 -4.09 0.06
N SER A 85 6.95 -4.90 0.03
CA SER A 85 6.80 -6.04 0.93
C SER A 85 7.96 -7.04 0.82
N LEU A 86 8.41 -7.35 -0.39
CA LEU A 86 9.57 -8.23 -0.63
C LEU A 86 10.86 -7.61 -0.08
N VAL A 87 11.10 -6.33 -0.36
CA VAL A 87 12.28 -5.59 0.12
C VAL A 87 12.33 -5.59 1.65
N LEU A 88 11.22 -5.27 2.32
CA LEU A 88 11.13 -5.25 3.78
C LEU A 88 11.42 -6.63 4.38
N LYS A 89 10.74 -7.68 3.91
CA LYS A 89 10.95 -9.06 4.39
C LYS A 89 12.41 -9.47 4.25
N THR A 90 13.01 -9.22 3.09
CA THR A 90 14.38 -9.64 2.78
C THR A 90 15.42 -8.83 3.55
N ALA A 91 15.14 -7.55 3.84
CA ALA A 91 16.00 -6.71 4.68
C ALA A 91 15.98 -7.11 6.16
N GLY A 92 15.06 -7.99 6.56
CA GLY A 92 14.87 -8.40 7.96
C GLY A 92 13.88 -7.50 8.71
N CYS A 93 12.92 -6.89 8.02
CA CYS A 93 11.74 -6.26 8.61
C CYS A 93 10.56 -7.22 8.46
N PRO A 94 10.20 -7.99 9.50
CA PRO A 94 9.03 -8.87 9.45
C PRO A 94 7.78 -8.08 9.06
N VAL A 95 7.10 -8.53 8.00
CA VAL A 95 5.82 -7.98 7.54
C VAL A 95 4.70 -8.78 8.18
N SER A 96 3.87 -8.13 8.98
CA SER A 96 2.76 -8.74 9.70
C SER A 96 1.47 -8.76 8.89
N SER A 97 1.27 -7.79 8.00
CA SER A 97 0.13 -7.74 7.09
C SER A 97 0.43 -6.96 5.81
N VAL A 98 -0.24 -7.36 4.73
CA VAL A 98 -0.28 -6.66 3.43
C VAL A 98 -1.75 -6.60 3.00
N SER A 99 -2.22 -5.44 2.53
CA SER A 99 -3.56 -5.29 1.98
C SER A 99 -3.71 -6.14 0.71
N SER A 100 -4.80 -6.89 0.59
CA SER A 100 -5.03 -7.81 -0.54
C SER A 100 -6.08 -7.26 -1.51
N GLY A 101 -5.75 -6.16 -2.19
CA GLY A 101 -6.52 -5.65 -3.34
C GLY A 101 -7.88 -5.00 -3.05
N SER A 102 -8.42 -5.10 -1.83
CA SER A 102 -9.52 -4.26 -1.40
C SER A 102 -8.96 -2.93 -0.87
N HIS A 103 -9.03 -1.87 -1.68
CA HIS A 103 -8.56 -0.51 -1.37
C HIS A 103 -9.36 0.15 -0.24
N SER A 104 -9.37 -0.46 0.94
CA SER A 104 -9.80 0.23 2.15
C SER A 104 -8.78 1.34 2.41
N PRO A 105 -9.21 2.60 2.60
CA PRO A 105 -8.28 3.70 2.86
C PRO A 105 -7.49 3.41 4.14
N GLY A 106 -6.17 3.54 4.08
CA GLY A 106 -5.30 3.34 5.24
C GLY A 106 -3.93 2.75 4.91
N SER A 107 -3.43 1.92 5.82
CA SER A 107 -2.17 1.18 5.71
C SER A 107 -2.26 0.02 4.72
N ASP A 108 -1.28 -0.04 3.82
CA ASP A 108 -1.11 -1.11 2.84
C ASP A 108 -0.16 -2.21 3.35
N ILE A 109 0.85 -1.84 4.14
CA ILE A 109 1.81 -2.77 4.72
C ILE A 109 1.98 -2.46 6.20
N THR A 110 1.94 -3.47 7.06
CA THR A 110 2.39 -3.35 8.44
C THR A 110 3.60 -4.23 8.66
N CYS A 111 4.65 -3.68 9.27
CA CYS A 111 5.89 -4.38 9.55
C CYS A 111 6.52 -3.89 10.86
N SER A 112 7.68 -4.44 11.23
CA SER A 112 8.37 -4.08 12.46
C SER A 112 8.86 -2.62 12.52
N LEU A 113 8.97 -1.93 11.36
CA LEU A 113 9.27 -0.50 11.28
C LEU A 113 8.03 0.39 11.49
N GLY A 114 6.83 -0.19 11.44
CA GLY A 114 5.57 0.53 11.44
C GLY A 114 4.68 0.16 10.26
N SER A 115 3.65 0.95 10.10
CA SER A 115 2.57 0.80 9.13
C SER A 115 2.70 1.84 8.01
N PHE A 116 2.60 1.41 6.76
CA PHE A 116 2.89 2.21 5.58
C PHE A 116 1.64 2.38 4.73
N SER A 117 1.46 3.58 4.15
CA SER A 117 0.61 3.80 2.98
C SER A 117 1.52 3.93 1.75
N ASN A 118 1.41 3.00 0.82
CA ASN A 118 2.22 2.98 -0.40
C ASN A 118 1.66 3.94 -1.42
N LYS A 119 2.56 4.71 -2.05
CA LYS A 119 2.21 5.67 -3.09
C LYS A 119 3.23 5.59 -4.20
N SER A 120 2.80 5.83 -5.43
CA SER A 120 3.70 5.98 -6.57
C SER A 120 3.38 7.26 -7.33
N ALA A 121 4.39 7.97 -7.80
CA ALA A 121 4.18 9.14 -8.65
C ALA A 121 5.35 9.39 -9.60
N LYS A 122 5.10 10.17 -10.65
CA LYS A 122 6.15 10.64 -11.55
C LYS A 122 6.67 11.99 -11.06
N TYR A 123 7.96 12.25 -11.23
CA TYR A 123 8.51 13.58 -11.08
C TYR A 123 7.96 14.52 -12.17
N ASN A 124 7.68 15.75 -11.77
CA ASN A 124 7.30 16.86 -12.65
C ASN A 124 8.48 17.83 -12.77
N GLY A 125 8.92 18.12 -13.99
CA GLY A 125 10.03 19.06 -14.25
C GLY A 125 11.39 18.50 -13.81
N GLN A 126 12.24 19.33 -13.21
CA GLN A 126 13.62 19.01 -12.80
C GLN A 126 13.71 18.14 -11.52
N GLN A 127 12.90 17.08 -11.40
CA GLN A 127 12.92 16.17 -10.23
C GLN A 127 12.70 16.83 -8.85
N THR A 128 12.06 17.99 -8.83
CA THR A 128 11.80 18.73 -7.59
C THR A 128 10.36 18.67 -7.15
N LYS A 129 9.44 18.25 -8.02
CA LYS A 129 8.00 18.26 -7.73
C LYS A 129 7.35 16.95 -8.08
N THR A 130 6.36 16.54 -7.30
CA THR A 130 5.51 15.40 -7.64
C THR A 130 4.10 15.60 -7.09
N SER A 131 3.19 14.69 -7.41
CA SER A 131 1.84 14.71 -6.84
C SER A 131 1.38 13.30 -6.57
N ILE A 132 0.95 13.06 -5.33
CA ILE A 132 0.43 11.77 -4.89
C ILE A 132 -1.05 11.90 -4.53
N SER A 133 -1.85 10.90 -4.88
CA SER A 133 -3.24 10.80 -4.46
C SER A 133 -3.33 10.13 -3.10
N SER A 134 -4.21 10.59 -2.21
CA SER A 134 -4.39 10.02 -0.87
C SER A 134 -5.84 9.57 -0.64
N TYR A 135 -6.61 10.26 0.20
CA TYR A 135 -7.99 9.87 0.57
C TYR A 135 -9.03 10.25 -0.49
N ARG A 136 -9.97 9.34 -0.77
CA ARG A 136 -11.23 9.66 -1.48
C ARG A 136 -12.25 10.19 -0.48
N LEU A 137 -12.66 11.44 -0.64
CA LEU A 137 -13.43 12.18 0.37
C LEU A 137 -14.88 12.40 -0.05
N THR A 138 -15.44 11.58 -0.94
CA THR A 138 -16.82 11.72 -1.43
C THR A 138 -17.89 11.73 -0.33
N THR A 139 -17.60 11.15 0.84
CA THR A 139 -18.48 11.16 2.01
C THR A 139 -18.40 12.45 2.81
N ALA A 140 -17.31 13.21 2.70
CA ALA A 140 -17.09 14.45 3.42
C ALA A 140 -17.29 15.70 2.54
N CYS A 141 -17.06 15.58 1.23
CA CYS A 141 -17.24 16.67 0.28
C CYS A 141 -17.50 16.18 -1.17
N SER A 142 -18.28 16.95 -1.91
CA SER A 142 -18.71 16.70 -3.28
C SER A 142 -19.06 18.00 -4.01
N ASP A 143 -19.44 17.90 -5.28
CA ASP A 143 -19.91 19.04 -6.06
C ASP A 143 -21.30 19.54 -5.65
N LYS A 144 -22.09 18.69 -4.97
CA LYS A 144 -23.42 19.04 -4.42
C LYS A 144 -23.34 19.60 -3.01
N ASP A 145 -22.38 19.09 -2.23
CA ASP A 145 -22.11 19.51 -0.86
C ASP A 145 -20.60 19.64 -0.67
N PRO A 146 -20.04 20.87 -0.73
CA PRO A 146 -18.62 21.10 -0.56
C PRO A 146 -18.03 20.65 0.78
N GLY A 147 -18.87 20.39 1.78
CA GLY A 147 -18.45 20.10 3.15
C GLY A 147 -17.81 21.31 3.84
N THR A 148 -17.24 21.09 5.02
CA THR A 148 -16.38 22.08 5.71
C THR A 148 -15.00 21.50 5.94
N MET A 149 -14.03 22.35 6.23
CA MET A 149 -12.66 21.87 6.45
C MET A 149 -12.54 21.04 7.72
N GLU A 150 -13.35 21.31 8.74
CA GLU A 150 -13.41 20.52 9.97
C GLU A 150 -13.89 19.09 9.68
N THR A 151 -14.94 18.93 8.85
CA THR A 151 -15.45 17.59 8.49
C THR A 151 -14.46 16.84 7.61
N ILE A 152 -13.83 17.52 6.66
CA ILE A 152 -12.80 16.93 5.78
C ILE A 152 -11.58 16.46 6.59
N ILE A 153 -11.05 17.32 7.48
CA ILE A 153 -9.90 16.97 8.32
C ILE A 153 -10.25 15.81 9.25
N LYS A 154 -11.43 15.84 9.87
CA LYS A 154 -11.90 14.74 10.74
C LYS A 154 -12.00 13.42 9.98
N GLU A 155 -12.52 13.44 8.75
CA GLU A 155 -12.60 12.26 7.89
C GLU A 155 -11.20 11.70 7.59
N ILE A 156 -10.24 12.57 7.23
CA ILE A 156 -8.85 12.17 6.97
C ILE A 156 -8.23 11.53 8.22
N GLN A 157 -8.35 12.18 9.39
CA GLN A 157 -7.77 11.66 10.63
C GLN A 157 -8.41 10.34 11.07
N SER A 158 -9.71 10.14 10.83
CA SER A 158 -10.39 8.88 11.15
C SER A 158 -9.88 7.69 10.35
N ARG A 159 -9.32 7.94 9.16
CA ARG A 159 -8.79 6.93 8.23
C ARG A 159 -7.27 6.77 8.33
N LYS A 160 -6.58 7.70 9.00
CA LYS A 160 -5.12 7.65 9.18
C LYS A 160 -4.78 6.59 10.22
N ASN A 161 -4.42 5.41 9.73
CA ASN A 161 -4.00 4.25 10.53
C ASN A 161 -2.60 3.75 10.12
N PHE A 162 -1.76 4.66 9.61
CA PHE A 162 -0.40 4.37 9.18
C PHE A 162 0.59 5.40 9.73
N ASP A 163 1.83 4.94 9.93
CA ASP A 163 2.94 5.73 10.47
C ASP A 163 3.70 6.49 9.37
N TYR A 164 3.81 5.90 8.18
CA TYR A 164 4.60 6.46 7.07
C TYR A 164 3.87 6.43 5.73
N TYR A 165 4.13 7.44 4.91
CA TYR A 165 3.94 7.34 3.47
C TYR A 165 5.21 6.73 2.85
N SER A 166 5.05 5.56 2.22
CA SER A 166 6.11 4.90 1.45
C SER A 166 5.96 5.26 -0.02
N VAL A 167 6.66 6.31 -0.45
CA VAL A 167 6.46 6.93 -1.77
C VAL A 167 7.56 6.51 -2.73
N LEU A 168 7.18 5.84 -3.81
CA LEU A 168 8.04 5.57 -4.96
C LEU A 168 7.85 6.67 -6.00
N ILE A 169 8.87 7.50 -6.21
CA ILE A 169 8.87 8.54 -7.23
C ILE A 169 9.78 8.13 -8.37
N TYR A 170 9.35 8.31 -9.61
CA TYR A 170 10.17 7.97 -10.77
C TYR A 170 10.29 9.08 -11.80
N THR A 171 11.41 9.10 -12.52
CA THR A 171 11.57 9.79 -13.80
C THR A 171 11.86 8.76 -14.87
N GLU A 172 11.34 8.97 -16.06
CA GLU A 172 11.47 8.03 -17.17
C GLU A 172 11.93 8.79 -18.40
N SER A 173 12.98 8.28 -19.04
CA SER A 173 13.42 8.67 -20.36
C SER A 173 13.12 7.54 -21.36
N GLU A 174 13.63 7.67 -22.59
CA GLU A 174 13.55 6.62 -23.59
C GLU A 174 14.40 5.39 -23.23
N ILE A 175 15.52 5.59 -22.52
CA ILE A 175 16.54 4.56 -22.27
C ILE A 175 16.58 4.09 -20.83
N GLU A 176 16.08 4.89 -19.88
CA GLU A 176 16.22 4.59 -18.46
C GLU A 176 15.01 5.04 -17.63
N ILE A 177 14.87 4.42 -16.46
CA ILE A 177 13.95 4.85 -15.41
C ILE A 177 14.78 5.02 -14.13
N LEU A 178 14.67 6.20 -13.53
CA LEU A 178 15.22 6.50 -12.22
C LEU A 178 14.11 6.43 -11.19
N TYR A 179 14.35 5.71 -10.10
CA TYR A 179 13.46 5.59 -8.96
C TYR A 179 14.11 6.15 -7.70
N ASP A 180 13.32 6.90 -6.93
CA ASP A 180 13.60 7.29 -5.57
C ASP A 180 12.52 6.74 -4.65
N TRP A 181 12.92 6.07 -3.57
CA TRP A 181 12.02 5.59 -2.54
C TRP A 181 12.18 6.43 -1.27
N TYR A 182 11.11 7.12 -0.90
CA TYR A 182 11.00 7.89 0.32
C TYR A 182 10.13 7.18 1.35
N LEU A 183 10.52 7.30 2.62
CA LEU A 183 9.70 6.88 3.76
C LEU A 183 9.44 8.08 4.65
N ILE A 184 8.35 8.78 4.38
CA ILE A 184 8.02 10.09 4.98
C ILE A 184 7.06 9.87 6.15
N PRO A 185 7.34 10.39 7.35
CA PRO A 185 6.40 10.31 8.47
C PRO A 185 5.04 10.89 8.10
N ALA A 186 3.96 10.23 8.50
CA ALA A 186 2.60 10.65 8.15
C ALA A 186 2.17 11.94 8.86
N ASP A 187 2.89 12.36 9.88
CA ASP A 187 2.74 13.63 10.61
C ASP A 187 3.70 14.73 10.13
N HIS A 188 4.60 14.43 9.18
CA HIS A 188 5.46 15.41 8.55
C HIS A 188 4.64 16.60 8.02
N PRO A 189 5.07 17.87 8.19
CA PRO A 189 4.29 19.05 7.78
C PRO A 189 3.80 18.99 6.32
N ALA A 190 4.67 18.64 5.37
CA ALA A 190 4.29 18.46 3.97
C ALA A 190 3.19 17.41 3.69
N MET A 191 2.93 16.50 4.63
CA MET A 191 1.98 15.39 4.50
C MET A 191 0.74 15.56 5.39
N ASN A 192 0.74 16.56 6.28
CA ASN A 192 -0.29 16.73 7.30
C ASN A 192 -1.27 17.85 6.90
N PRO A 193 -2.55 17.54 6.59
CA PRO A 193 -3.52 18.56 6.17
C PRO A 193 -3.78 19.67 7.20
N THR A 194 -3.49 19.42 8.48
CA THR A 194 -3.75 20.39 9.56
C THR A 194 -2.70 21.50 9.63
N THR A 195 -1.58 21.37 8.92
CA THR A 195 -0.52 22.40 8.90
C THR A 195 -0.74 23.47 7.83
N TYR A 196 -1.82 23.34 7.05
CA TYR A 196 -2.14 24.21 5.93
C TYR A 196 -3.35 25.08 6.22
N LYS A 197 -3.38 26.26 5.61
CA LYS A 197 -4.60 27.06 5.49
C LYS A 197 -5.35 26.62 4.24
N TRP A 198 -6.62 26.30 4.40
CA TRP A 198 -7.49 25.84 3.32
C TRP A 198 -8.45 26.95 2.88
N ASP A 199 -8.58 27.12 1.57
CA ASP A 199 -9.49 28.07 0.95
C ASP A 199 -10.37 27.36 -0.11
N PRO A 200 -11.63 27.81 -0.31
CA PRO A 200 -12.48 27.26 -1.35
C PRO A 200 -11.91 27.53 -2.74
N LYS A 201 -11.78 26.48 -3.56
CA LYS A 201 -11.36 26.59 -4.95
C LYS A 201 -12.55 26.98 -5.81
N LEU A 202 -12.53 28.16 -6.42
CA LEU A 202 -13.63 28.66 -7.24
C LEU A 202 -13.48 28.29 -8.72
N GLY A 203 -14.58 27.91 -9.36
CA GLY A 203 -14.61 27.68 -10.80
C GLY A 203 -14.37 28.98 -11.57
N LYS A 204 -13.49 28.92 -12.58
CA LYS A 204 -13.06 30.12 -13.34
C LYS A 204 -13.87 30.36 -14.62
N LYS A 205 -14.52 29.33 -15.16
CA LYS A 205 -15.17 29.37 -16.49
C LYS A 205 -16.47 28.55 -16.51
N GLY A 206 -17.33 28.88 -17.48
CA GLY A 206 -18.56 28.12 -17.79
C GLY A 206 -19.60 28.14 -16.68
N VAL A 207 -20.42 27.08 -16.63
CA VAL A 207 -21.53 26.92 -15.67
C VAL A 207 -21.06 26.94 -14.22
N LYS A 208 -19.82 26.51 -13.95
CA LYS A 208 -19.24 26.48 -12.61
C LYS A 208 -18.55 27.78 -12.19
N LYS A 209 -18.62 28.85 -12.99
CA LYS A 209 -17.93 30.11 -12.67
C LYS A 209 -18.45 30.70 -11.34
N GLY A 210 -17.55 30.95 -10.40
CA GLY A 210 -17.88 31.49 -9.07
C GLY A 210 -18.42 30.46 -8.07
N SER A 211 -18.77 29.25 -8.50
CA SER A 211 -19.13 28.15 -7.59
C SER A 211 -17.89 27.49 -6.98
N VAL A 212 -18.03 26.90 -5.79
CA VAL A 212 -16.97 26.10 -5.17
C VAL A 212 -16.84 24.77 -5.93
N VAL A 213 -15.67 24.52 -6.50
CA VAL A 213 -15.36 23.31 -7.28
C VAL A 213 -14.33 22.41 -6.58
N GLY A 214 -13.97 22.74 -5.34
CA GLY A 214 -13.02 22.01 -4.55
C GLY A 214 -12.44 22.84 -3.42
N TRP A 215 -11.32 22.37 -2.89
CA TRP A 215 -10.55 23.01 -1.85
C TRP A 215 -9.09 23.05 -2.27
N GLU A 216 -8.39 24.12 -1.92
CA GLU A 216 -6.94 24.25 -2.14
C GLU A 216 -6.28 24.87 -0.92
N THR A 217 -5.01 24.58 -0.73
CA THR A 217 -4.25 25.15 0.37
C THR A 217 -3.32 26.27 -0.08
N ASP A 218 -2.84 27.02 0.89
CA ASP A 218 -1.55 27.70 0.78
C ASP A 218 -0.38 26.70 0.59
N THR A 219 0.84 27.24 0.52
CA THR A 219 2.06 26.43 0.40
C THR A 219 2.77 26.32 1.73
N CYS A 220 3.12 25.10 2.12
CA CYS A 220 4.03 24.81 3.22
C CYS A 220 5.28 24.17 2.62
N GLU A 221 6.44 24.83 2.78
CA GLU A 221 7.73 24.38 2.21
C GLU A 221 7.68 24.12 0.69
N GLY A 222 6.89 24.90 -0.03
CA GLY A 222 6.66 24.73 -1.47
C GLY A 222 5.77 23.54 -1.85
N SER A 223 5.29 22.76 -0.87
CA SER A 223 4.27 21.73 -1.05
C SER A 223 2.88 22.31 -0.80
N SER A 224 1.84 21.73 -1.39
CA SER A 224 0.44 22.13 -1.20
C SER A 224 -0.50 20.93 -1.32
N MET A 225 -1.77 21.12 -0.98
CA MET A 225 -2.81 20.12 -1.12
C MET A 225 -4.00 20.67 -1.89
N GLY A 226 -4.75 19.76 -2.51
CA GLY A 226 -5.93 20.13 -3.26
C GLY A 226 -6.95 19.00 -3.32
N ILE A 227 -8.22 19.38 -3.29
CA ILE A 227 -9.36 18.52 -3.56
C ILE A 227 -10.10 19.16 -4.73
N THR A 228 -10.44 18.36 -5.74
CA THR A 228 -11.31 18.83 -6.83
C THR A 228 -12.54 17.96 -6.90
N PHE A 229 -13.71 18.60 -6.83
CA PHE A 229 -14.99 17.91 -6.88
C PHE A 229 -15.22 17.34 -8.27
N SER A 230 -15.14 16.02 -8.32
CA SER A 230 -15.30 15.17 -9.48
C SER A 230 -15.81 13.82 -8.98
N MET A 231 -15.65 12.73 -9.74
CA MET A 231 -16.22 11.43 -9.37
C MET A 231 -15.79 10.90 -7.99
N SER A 232 -14.60 11.26 -7.49
CA SER A 232 -14.06 10.68 -6.24
C SER A 232 -13.64 11.68 -5.16
N SER A 233 -13.84 13.00 -5.35
CA SER A 233 -13.37 14.07 -4.45
C SER A 233 -12.03 13.72 -3.79
N GLN A 234 -11.04 13.39 -4.62
CA GLN A 234 -9.76 12.84 -4.19
C GLN A 234 -8.87 13.95 -3.62
N LEU A 235 -8.28 13.71 -2.44
CA LEU A 235 -7.17 14.52 -1.93
C LEU A 235 -5.91 14.24 -2.76
N TRP A 236 -5.35 15.32 -3.29
CA TRP A 236 -4.03 15.36 -3.92
C TRP A 236 -3.06 16.12 -3.04
N ILE A 237 -1.87 15.55 -2.85
CA ILE A 237 -0.76 16.18 -2.15
C ILE A 237 0.30 16.49 -3.21
N HIS A 238 0.54 17.77 -3.44
CA HIS A 238 1.55 18.30 -4.35
C HIS A 238 2.83 18.55 -3.57
N LEU A 239 3.82 17.68 -3.74
CA LEU A 239 5.07 17.71 -2.98
C LEU A 239 6.16 18.46 -3.75
N THR A 240 6.91 19.28 -3.03
CA THR A 240 8.22 19.78 -3.45
C THR A 240 9.30 19.07 -2.64
N ILE A 241 10.27 18.43 -3.30
CA ILE A 241 11.38 17.71 -2.66
C ILE A 241 12.40 18.70 -2.13
N THR A 242 12.20 19.16 -0.90
CA THR A 242 13.12 20.02 -0.15
C THR A 242 14.31 19.20 0.39
N PRO A 243 15.39 19.84 0.90
CA PRO A 243 16.45 19.13 1.60
C PRO A 243 15.97 18.31 2.80
N ASP A 244 14.96 18.81 3.51
CA ASP A 244 14.35 18.11 4.65
C ASP A 244 13.62 16.84 4.20
N LEU A 245 12.76 16.96 3.20
CA LEU A 245 12.04 15.82 2.62
C LEU A 245 13.00 14.81 1.98
N ARG A 246 14.13 15.28 1.43
CA ARG A 246 15.23 14.45 0.92
C ARG A 246 15.94 13.65 2.01
N SER A 247 15.92 14.09 3.27
CA SER A 247 16.48 13.31 4.39
C SER A 247 15.75 11.97 4.61
N HIS A 248 14.48 11.90 4.19
CA HIS A 248 13.64 10.71 4.24
C HIS A 248 13.83 9.75 3.04
N LEU A 249 14.76 10.05 2.14
CA LEU A 249 15.15 9.14 1.07
C LEU A 249 15.76 7.86 1.66
N VAL A 250 15.15 6.72 1.35
CA VAL A 250 15.65 5.39 1.74
C VAL A 250 16.68 4.92 0.73
N ALA A 251 16.35 4.97 -0.56
CA ALA A 251 17.16 4.43 -1.63
C ALA A 251 16.81 5.05 -2.99
N SER A 252 17.77 4.97 -3.91
CA SER A 252 17.57 5.32 -5.33
C SER A 252 18.08 4.19 -6.22
N SER A 253 17.47 4.01 -7.38
CA SER A 253 17.85 2.99 -8.37
C SER A 253 17.65 3.54 -9.77
N THR A 254 18.63 3.32 -10.65
CA THR A 254 18.48 3.56 -12.09
C THR A 254 18.47 2.22 -12.80
N VAL A 255 17.49 2.05 -13.69
CA VAL A 255 17.34 0.87 -14.54
C VAL A 255 17.37 1.27 -15.99
N THR A 256 18.05 0.50 -16.82
CA THR A 256 18.00 0.64 -18.28
C THR A 256 16.77 -0.10 -18.79
N LYS A 257 16.03 0.54 -19.70
CA LYS A 257 14.88 -0.07 -20.37
C LYS A 257 15.33 -1.14 -21.34
N GLY A 258 14.43 -2.09 -21.61
CA GLY A 258 14.68 -3.23 -22.48
C GLY A 258 14.54 -4.53 -21.70
N LEU A 259 13.43 -5.22 -21.97
CA LEU A 259 13.18 -6.57 -21.50
C LEU A 259 14.37 -7.48 -21.79
N LYS A 260 14.83 -8.19 -20.77
CA LYS A 260 15.86 -9.23 -20.92
C LYS A 260 15.24 -10.60 -21.10
N TYR A 261 14.09 -10.83 -20.47
CA TYR A 261 13.36 -12.09 -20.53
C TYR A 261 11.88 -11.80 -20.72
N ASP A 262 11.21 -12.59 -21.56
CA ASP A 262 9.77 -12.73 -21.48
C ASP A 262 9.39 -13.82 -20.46
N TYR A 263 8.10 -13.97 -20.18
CA TYR A 263 7.62 -14.93 -19.19
C TYR A 263 7.91 -16.40 -19.57
N ILE A 264 8.03 -16.72 -20.86
CA ILE A 264 8.33 -18.07 -21.33
C ILE A 264 9.80 -18.38 -21.06
N THR A 265 10.68 -17.48 -21.51
CA THR A 265 12.13 -17.59 -21.32
C THR A 265 12.48 -17.66 -19.84
N LEU A 266 11.84 -16.82 -18.99
CA LEU A 266 12.04 -16.87 -17.55
C LEU A 266 11.65 -18.23 -16.96
N PHE A 267 10.51 -18.79 -17.37
CA PHE A 267 10.05 -20.09 -16.88
C PHE A 267 11.03 -21.21 -17.26
N ASP A 268 11.48 -21.23 -18.50
CA ASP A 268 12.40 -22.24 -19.02
C ASP A 268 13.77 -22.19 -18.32
N GLU A 269 14.31 -20.98 -18.08
CA GLU A 269 15.60 -20.81 -17.39
C GLU A 269 15.55 -21.22 -15.92
N VAL A 270 14.45 -20.90 -15.22
CA VAL A 270 14.29 -21.26 -13.80
C VAL A 270 14.05 -22.76 -13.64
N GLN A 271 13.27 -23.39 -14.53
CA GLN A 271 13.06 -24.84 -14.52
C GLN A 271 14.35 -25.62 -14.83
N GLY A 272 15.17 -25.13 -15.75
CA GLY A 272 16.46 -25.76 -16.06
C GLY A 272 17.53 -25.64 -14.96
N SER A 273 17.28 -24.81 -13.94
CA SER A 273 18.18 -24.55 -12.82
C SER A 273 17.77 -25.23 -11.50
N LEU A 274 16.62 -25.91 -11.48
CA LEU A 274 16.09 -26.68 -10.33
C LEU A 274 16.37 -28.18 -10.51
#